data_AF-A0A2N2EAE9-F1
#
_entry.id   AF-A0A2N2EAE9-F1
#
_cell.length_a   1.000
_cell.length_b   1.000
_cell.length_c   1.000
_cell.angle_alpha   90.00
_cell.angle_beta   90.00
_cell.angle_gamma   90.00
#
_symmetry.space_group_name_H-M   'P 1'
#
loop_
_entity.id
_entity.type
_entity.pdbx_description
1 polymer ?
#
loop_
_entity_poly.entity_id
_entity_poly.type
_entity_poly.pdbx_seq_one_letter_code
_entity_poly.pdbx_strand_id
1 'polypeptide(L)'
;MINKNTNFQGDGNFSLNNGSIKKISKIPRDFFKGLLEFLKEYSVIGLAIGVVVGQASKDLVDSMVKGIFMPFIELLVSKNKFENLVLTFNGVNFDIGKVISSFLTFLIIMILLYFVVKKIMKKDKLLPKGKA
;
A
#
# COMPACT_ATOMS: atom_id res chain seq x y z
N MET A 1 -16.64 -77.75 -18.74
CA MET A 1 -17.69 -76.75 -18.42
C MET A 1 -17.31 -76.10 -17.10
N ILE A 2 -16.93 -74.82 -17.09
CA ILE A 2 -16.53 -74.09 -15.87
C ILE A 2 -17.63 -73.07 -15.55
N ASN A 3 -18.26 -73.21 -14.38
CA ASN A 3 -19.33 -72.35 -13.89
C ASN A 3 -18.75 -70.99 -13.46
N LYS A 4 -19.08 -69.93 -14.20
CA LYS A 4 -18.84 -68.54 -13.82
C LYS A 4 -20.13 -67.97 -13.24
N ASN A 5 -20.32 -68.08 -11.93
CA ASN A 5 -21.33 -67.26 -11.25
C ASN A 5 -20.90 -66.93 -9.82
N THR A 6 -20.00 -65.96 -9.70
CA THR A 6 -19.81 -65.19 -8.47
C THR A 6 -20.29 -63.77 -8.75
N ASN A 7 -21.59 -63.54 -8.51
CA ASN A 7 -22.16 -62.21 -8.47
C ASN A 7 -21.62 -61.51 -7.21
N PHE A 8 -20.50 -60.79 -7.36
CA PHE A 8 -20.15 -59.72 -6.44
C PHE A 8 -21.01 -58.52 -6.81
N GLN A 9 -22.20 -58.47 -6.22
CA GLN A 9 -23.02 -57.28 -6.20
C GLN A 9 -22.35 -56.32 -5.21
N GLY A 10 -21.56 -55.37 -5.73
CA GLY A 10 -21.19 -54.19 -4.97
C GLY A 10 -22.47 -53.43 -4.64
N ASP A 11 -22.88 -53.51 -3.40
CA ASP A 11 -23.98 -52.78 -2.79
C ASP A 11 -23.63 -51.28 -2.76
N GLY A 12 -23.84 -50.65 -3.92
CA GLY A 12 -23.67 -49.22 -4.15
C GLY A 12 -24.71 -48.34 -3.44
N ASN A 13 -25.06 -48.67 -2.20
CA ASN A 13 -25.92 -47.84 -1.35
C ASN A 13 -25.08 -47.00 -0.37
N PHE A 14 -24.24 -46.13 -0.93
CA PHE A 14 -23.78 -44.98 -0.18
C PHE A 14 -24.90 -43.94 -0.15
N SER A 15 -25.77 -44.06 0.86
CA SER A 15 -26.82 -43.09 1.13
C SER A 15 -26.20 -41.82 1.71
N LEU A 16 -25.99 -40.81 0.84
CA LEU A 16 -25.72 -39.46 1.28
C LEU A 16 -26.98 -38.89 1.96
N ASN A 17 -27.05 -39.10 3.26
CA ASN A 17 -28.04 -38.46 4.10
C ASN A 17 -27.89 -36.94 3.99
N ASN A 18 -28.95 -36.29 3.51
CA ASN A 18 -29.03 -34.85 3.27
C ASN A 18 -28.85 -34.00 4.56
N GLY A 19 -28.73 -34.64 5.74
CA GLY A 19 -28.38 -34.02 7.02
C GLY A 19 -26.89 -33.72 7.22
N SER A 20 -25.97 -34.41 6.51
CA SER A 20 -24.52 -34.22 6.66
C SER A 20 -23.95 -33.08 5.81
N ILE A 21 -24.61 -32.73 4.69
CA ILE A 21 -24.16 -31.66 3.78
C ILE A 21 -24.40 -30.26 4.39
N LYS A 22 -25.30 -30.13 5.38
CA LYS A 22 -25.64 -28.85 6.01
C LYS A 22 -24.58 -28.32 6.99
N LYS A 23 -23.59 -29.12 7.39
CA LYS A 23 -22.68 -28.79 8.52
C LYS A 23 -21.32 -28.20 8.09
N ILE A 24 -21.00 -28.23 6.80
CA ILE A 24 -19.70 -27.77 6.25
C ILE A 24 -19.72 -26.26 5.90
N SER A 25 -20.88 -25.58 5.97
CA SER A 25 -21.01 -24.16 5.61
C SER A 25 -20.75 -23.16 6.75
N LYS A 26 -20.42 -23.61 7.96
CA LYS A 26 -20.16 -22.73 9.11
C LYS A 26 -18.71 -22.25 9.09
N ILE A 27 -18.40 -21.29 8.23
CA ILE A 27 -17.27 -20.38 8.50
C ILE A 27 -17.59 -19.72 9.85
N PRO A 28 -16.71 -19.77 10.86
CA PRO A 28 -16.95 -19.16 12.16
C PRO A 28 -17.03 -17.64 11.97
N ARG A 29 -18.25 -17.14 11.70
CA ARG A 29 -18.54 -15.70 11.59
C ARG A 29 -18.18 -14.94 12.86
N ASP A 30 -17.98 -15.65 13.96
CA ASP A 30 -17.66 -15.10 15.28
C ASP A 30 -16.25 -14.48 15.30
N PHE A 31 -15.28 -15.03 14.56
CA PHE A 31 -13.95 -14.44 14.46
C PHE A 31 -13.96 -13.13 13.66
N PHE A 32 -14.58 -13.12 12.47
CA PHE A 32 -14.67 -11.92 11.65
C PHE A 32 -15.49 -10.81 12.31
N LYS A 33 -16.55 -11.18 13.03
CA LYS A 33 -17.32 -10.22 13.84
C LYS A 33 -16.46 -9.67 14.98
N GLY A 34 -15.83 -10.52 15.78
CA GLY A 34 -14.95 -10.10 16.87
C GLY A 34 -13.76 -9.26 16.41
N LEU A 35 -13.20 -9.56 15.24
CA LEU A 35 -12.15 -8.76 14.60
C LEU A 35 -12.67 -7.39 14.17
N LEU A 36 -13.84 -7.32 13.53
CA LEU A 36 -14.42 -6.04 13.12
C LEU A 36 -14.78 -5.19 14.33
N GLU A 37 -15.27 -5.81 15.40
CA GLU A 37 -15.61 -5.17 16.67
C GLU A 37 -14.35 -4.65 17.38
N PHE A 38 -13.27 -5.42 17.39
CA PHE A 38 -11.94 -4.98 17.83
C PHE A 38 -11.45 -3.76 17.02
N LEU A 39 -11.46 -3.83 15.69
CA LEU A 39 -10.97 -2.72 14.85
C LEU A 39 -11.80 -1.43 15.03
N LYS A 40 -13.09 -1.57 15.35
CA LYS A 40 -13.98 -0.45 15.69
C LYS A 40 -13.65 0.11 17.08
N GLU A 41 -13.52 -0.74 18.09
CA GLU A 41 -13.22 -0.35 19.47
C GLU A 41 -11.91 0.44 19.56
N TYR A 42 -10.87 -0.03 18.88
CA TYR A 42 -9.55 0.61 18.91
C TYR A 42 -9.37 1.74 17.89
N SER A 43 -10.44 2.18 17.21
CA SER A 43 -10.40 3.27 16.20
C SER A 43 -9.35 3.08 15.08
N VAL A 44 -8.90 1.84 14.86
CA VAL A 44 -7.83 1.49 13.90
C VAL A 44 -8.29 1.72 12.47
N ILE A 45 -9.59 1.61 12.22
CA ILE A 45 -10.19 1.80 10.88
C ILE A 45 -9.91 3.22 10.37
N GLY A 46 -10.06 4.23 11.22
CA GLY A 46 -9.78 5.63 10.85
C GLY A 46 -8.29 5.86 10.56
N LEU A 47 -7.42 5.29 11.39
CA LEU A 47 -5.97 5.32 11.19
C LEU A 47 -5.57 4.65 9.86
N ALA A 48 -6.11 3.47 9.58
CA ALA A 48 -5.81 2.71 8.37
C ALA A 48 -6.19 3.49 7.10
N ILE A 49 -7.37 4.12 7.08
CA ILE A 49 -7.80 4.96 5.96
C ILE A 49 -6.87 6.17 5.82
N GLY A 50 -6.54 6.83 6.93
CA GLY A 50 -5.63 7.98 6.93
C GLY A 50 -4.25 7.65 6.35
N VAL A 51 -3.69 6.48 6.72
CA VAL A 51 -2.40 6.02 6.19
C VAL A 51 -2.47 5.71 4.69
N VAL A 52 -3.50 5.01 4.24
CA VAL A 52 -3.66 4.65 2.81
C VAL A 52 -3.82 5.89 1.94
N VAL A 53 -4.68 6.83 2.35
CA VAL A 53 -4.90 8.09 1.63
C VAL A 53 -3.65 8.98 1.69
N GLY A 54 -2.96 9.01 2.83
CA GLY A 54 -1.70 9.72 3.00
C GLY A 54 -0.61 9.21 2.07
N GLN A 55 -0.49 7.88 1.93
CA GLN A 55 0.47 7.26 1.02
C GLN A 55 0.13 7.54 -0.44
N ALA A 56 -1.13 7.39 -0.85
CA ALA A 56 -1.55 7.73 -2.22
C ALA A 56 -1.30 9.21 -2.57
N SER A 57 -1.50 10.11 -1.62
CA SER A 57 -1.23 11.55 -1.79
C SER A 57 0.27 11.82 -1.93
N LYS A 58 1.10 11.14 -1.13
CA LYS A 58 2.56 11.20 -1.25
C LYS A 58 3.02 10.70 -2.61
N ASP A 59 2.52 9.56 -3.07
CA ASP A 59 2.90 8.97 -4.36
C ASP A 59 2.57 9.90 -5.53
N LEU A 60 1.42 10.59 -5.48
CA LEU A 60 1.06 11.62 -6.45
C LEU A 60 2.09 12.75 -6.46
N VAL A 61 2.44 13.29 -5.29
CA VAL A 61 3.45 14.36 -5.17
C VAL A 61 4.81 13.89 -5.68
N ASP A 62 5.25 12.69 -5.26
CA ASP A 62 6.52 12.10 -5.67
C ASP A 62 6.58 11.92 -7.20
N SER A 63 5.47 11.50 -7.83
CA SER A 63 5.39 11.36 -9.29
C SER A 63 5.52 12.70 -10.02
N MET A 64 4.94 13.79 -9.48
CA MET A 64 5.08 15.13 -10.04
C MET A 64 6.50 15.66 -9.89
N VAL A 65 7.13 15.43 -8.74
CA VAL A 65 8.53 15.83 -8.50
C VAL A 65 9.47 15.07 -9.43
N LYS A 66 9.32 13.74 -9.53
CA LYS A 66 10.14 12.91 -10.42
C LYS A 66 9.90 13.21 -11.89
N GLY A 67 8.65 13.44 -12.30
CA GLY A 67 8.30 13.64 -13.70
C GLY A 67 8.67 15.01 -14.25
N ILE A 68 8.56 16.06 -13.43
CA ILE A 68 8.79 17.44 -13.88
C ILE A 68 10.12 17.95 -13.34
N PHE A 69 10.33 17.90 -12.03
CA PHE A 69 11.45 18.59 -11.40
C PHE A 69 12.78 17.86 -11.58
N MET A 70 12.81 16.53 -11.53
CA MET A 70 14.07 15.79 -11.74
C MET A 70 14.70 16.06 -13.13
N PRO A 71 13.96 16.03 -14.26
CA PRO A 71 14.52 16.42 -15.56
C PRO A 71 15.07 17.85 -15.57
N PHE A 72 14.39 18.81 -14.94
CA PHE A 72 14.92 20.19 -14.85
C PHE A 72 16.22 20.26 -14.04
N ILE A 73 16.30 19.51 -12.94
CA ILE A 73 17.52 19.43 -12.12
C ILE A 73 18.64 18.77 -12.91
N GLU A 74 18.38 17.65 -13.59
CA GLU A 74 19.37 16.92 -14.39
C GLU A 74 19.87 17.74 -15.60
N LEU A 75 19.05 18.66 -16.12
CA LEU A 75 19.46 19.59 -17.17
C LEU A 75 20.36 20.71 -16.62
N LEU A 76 20.05 21.27 -15.45
CA LEU A 76 20.86 22.29 -14.79
C LEU A 76 22.15 21.71 -14.18
N VAL A 77 22.06 20.47 -13.74
CA VAL A 77 23.11 19.66 -13.15
C VAL A 77 23.52 18.63 -14.20
N SER A 78 24.27 19.07 -15.21
CA SER A 78 24.77 18.17 -16.27
C SER A 78 25.27 16.85 -15.68
N LYS A 79 24.86 15.72 -16.28
CA LYS A 79 25.20 14.30 -15.96
C LYS A 79 26.64 14.07 -15.46
N ASN A 80 27.55 14.95 -15.86
CA ASN A 80 28.99 14.83 -15.72
C ASN A 80 29.53 15.14 -14.30
N LYS A 81 28.73 15.64 -13.33
CA LYS A 81 29.27 15.99 -11.99
C LYS A 81 28.75 15.20 -10.80
N PHE A 82 27.57 14.58 -10.85
CA PHE A 82 27.01 13.89 -9.66
C PHE A 82 26.96 12.37 -9.83
N GLU A 83 26.46 11.85 -10.96
CA GLU A 83 26.52 10.41 -11.27
C GLU A 83 27.96 9.89 -11.44
N ASN A 84 28.88 10.75 -11.87
CA ASN A 84 30.29 10.39 -12.05
C ASN A 84 31.13 10.52 -10.76
N LEU A 85 30.54 10.94 -9.64
CA LEU A 85 31.19 10.88 -8.32
C LEU A 85 31.02 9.48 -7.70
N VAL A 86 31.41 8.46 -8.45
CA VAL A 86 31.62 7.11 -7.90
C VAL A 86 33.04 7.09 -7.35
N LEU A 87 33.19 7.34 -6.06
CA LEU A 87 34.46 7.08 -5.39
C LEU A 87 34.63 5.56 -5.32
N THR A 88 35.35 5.00 -6.29
CA THR A 88 35.72 3.59 -6.30
C THR A 88 36.86 3.43 -5.30
N PHE A 89 36.53 3.21 -4.03
CA PHE A 89 37.51 2.84 -3.01
C PHE A 89 37.51 1.32 -2.90
N ASN A 90 38.63 0.70 -3.27
CA ASN A 90 38.87 -0.74 -3.07
C ASN A 90 37.80 -1.68 -3.70
N GLY A 91 37.33 -1.36 -4.92
CA GLY A 91 36.39 -2.20 -5.67
C GLY A 91 34.92 -2.07 -5.26
N VAL A 92 34.58 -1.16 -4.34
CA VAL A 92 33.21 -0.83 -3.96
C VAL A 92 32.82 0.51 -4.56
N ASN A 93 31.78 0.51 -5.39
CA ASN A 93 31.22 1.72 -5.98
C ASN A 93 30.34 2.44 -4.94
N PHE A 94 30.84 3.54 -4.38
CA PHE A 94 30.02 4.42 -3.55
C PHE A 94 29.34 5.47 -4.42
N ASP A 95 28.05 5.27 -4.70
CA ASP A 95 27.22 6.17 -5.50
C ASP A 95 26.81 7.43 -4.70
N ILE A 96 27.78 8.27 -4.37
CA ILE A 96 27.55 9.54 -3.64
C ILE A 96 26.60 10.45 -4.43
N GLY A 97 26.63 10.38 -5.75
CA GLY A 97 25.67 11.06 -6.63
C GLY A 97 24.21 10.76 -6.36
N LYS A 98 23.87 9.50 -6.08
CA LYS A 98 22.49 9.07 -5.81
C LYS A 98 21.99 9.62 -4.47
N VAL A 99 22.89 9.72 -3.49
CA VAL A 99 22.58 10.29 -2.17
C VAL A 99 22.29 11.79 -2.29
N ILE A 100 23.13 12.55 -3.00
CA ILE A 100 22.89 13.99 -3.21
C ILE A 100 21.60 14.23 -4.01
N SER A 101 21.35 13.43 -5.06
CA SER A 101 20.12 13.52 -5.86
C SER A 101 18.87 13.25 -5.00
N SER A 102 18.91 12.23 -4.15
CA SER A 102 17.82 11.89 -3.22
C SER A 102 17.61 13.00 -2.17
N PHE A 103 18.70 13.59 -1.68
CA PHE A 103 18.64 14.71 -0.74
C PHE A 103 18.02 15.97 -1.36
N LEU A 104 18.37 16.29 -2.61
CA LEU A 104 17.77 17.42 -3.33
C LEU A 104 16.28 17.18 -3.61
N THR A 105 15.92 15.95 -3.98
CA THR A 105 14.50 15.54 -4.16
C THR A 105 13.72 15.70 -2.85
N PHE A 106 14.30 15.30 -1.72
CA PHE A 106 13.70 15.50 -0.40
C PHE A 106 13.47 16.98 -0.09
N LEU A 107 14.45 17.85 -0.38
CA LEU A 107 14.32 19.29 -0.16
C LEU A 107 13.18 19.90 -1.00
N ILE A 108 13.01 19.45 -2.24
CA ILE A 108 11.92 19.91 -3.12
C ILE A 108 10.56 19.46 -2.60
N ILE A 109 10.41 18.18 -2.23
CA ILE A 109 9.17 17.65 -1.65
C ILE A 109 8.80 18.43 -0.38
N MET A 110 9.78 18.75 0.48
CA MET A 110 9.57 19.55 1.69
C MET A 110 8.99 20.93 1.38
N ILE A 111 9.56 21.65 0.41
CA ILE A 111 9.08 22.97 -0.01
C ILE A 111 7.68 22.87 -0.64
N LEU A 112 7.43 21.84 -1.46
CA LEU A 112 6.15 21.63 -2.12
C LEU A 112 5.04 21.35 -1.09
N LEU A 113 5.28 20.44 -0.13
CA LEU A 113 4.34 20.14 0.96
C LEU A 113 4.05 21.39 1.79
N TYR A 114 5.07 22.19 2.12
CA TYR A 114 4.87 23.47 2.81
C TYR A 114 3.91 24.39 2.03
N PHE A 115 4.10 24.52 0.71
CA PHE A 115 3.23 25.34 -0.12
C PHE A 115 1.79 24.81 -0.17
N VAL A 116 1.60 23.50 -0.34
CA VAL A 116 0.28 22.87 -0.38
C VAL A 116 -0.45 23.05 0.95
N VAL A 117 0.18 22.71 2.07
CA VAL A 117 -0.39 22.84 3.42
C VAL A 117 -0.72 24.30 3.72
N LYS A 118 0.19 25.23 3.43
CA LYS A 118 -0.06 26.67 3.61
C LYS A 118 -1.24 27.17 2.78
N LYS A 119 -1.42 26.67 1.56
CA LYS A 119 -2.55 27.03 0.70
C LYS A 119 -3.88 26.47 1.22
N ILE A 120 -3.86 25.26 1.80
CA ILE A 120 -5.04 24.64 2.43
C ILE A 120 -5.40 25.41 3.71
N MET A 121 -4.47 25.56 4.67
CA MET A 121 -4.71 26.23 5.96
C MET A 121 -5.07 27.73 5.82
N LYS A 122 -4.68 28.38 4.71
CA LYS A 122 -5.11 29.75 4.42
C LYS A 122 -6.62 29.86 4.13
N LYS A 123 -7.27 28.79 3.64
CA LYS A 123 -8.69 28.81 3.29
C LYS A 123 -9.61 28.74 4.51
N ASP A 124 -9.10 28.27 5.65
CA ASP A 124 -9.89 28.14 6.89
C ASP A 124 -9.97 29.45 7.69
N LYS A 125 -9.30 30.52 7.23
CA LYS A 125 -9.43 31.88 7.81
C LYS A 125 -10.67 32.65 7.32
N LEU A 126 -11.62 31.99 6.65
CA LEU A 126 -12.84 32.61 6.11
C LEU A 126 -14.12 32.24 6.87
N LEU A 127 -14.02 31.84 8.14
CA LEU A 127 -15.16 31.88 9.04
C LEU A 127 -15.21 33.27 9.70
N PRO A 128 -16.20 34.13 9.38
CA PRO A 128 -16.39 35.35 10.13
C PRO A 128 -16.56 35.00 11.61
N LYS A 129 -15.89 35.74 12.49
CA LYS A 129 -16.20 35.75 13.94
C LYS A 129 -17.71 35.85 14.08
N GLY A 130 -18.36 34.76 14.47
CA GLY A 130 -19.71 34.81 15.01
C GLY A 130 -19.65 35.76 16.19
N LYS A 131 -20.22 36.95 16.02
CA LYS A 131 -20.63 37.77 17.16
C LYS A 131 -21.79 37.01 17.81
N ALA A 132 -21.52 36.42 18.96
CA ALA A 132 -22.52 36.15 20.00
C ALA A 132 -22.08 36.95 21.22
#